data_AF-A0A2H6G5M7-F1
#
_entry.id   AF-A0A2H6G5M7-F1
#
_cell.length_a   1.000
_cell.length_b   1.000
_cell.length_c   1.000
_cell.angle_alpha   90.00
_cell.angle_beta   90.00
_cell.angle_gamma   90.00
#
_symmetry.space_group_name_H-M   'P 1'
#
loop_
_entity.id
_entity.type
_entity.pdbx_description
1 polymer ?
#
loop_
_entity_poly.entity_id
_entity_poly.type
_entity_poly.pdbx_seq_one_letter_code
_entity_poly.pdbx_strand_id
1 'polypeptide(L)'
;MKKRHNAILRKAVMAAVIGAFPITSMAGGSDYDVLQDQVKTLQKQLEQVQKALKEIKTKSASKQDMETAKSQFREEISNAMTPNTLVHLAGYAGAGYDSKVGKDGSFVVGSFSPILHYQYRDMFMLEAELEFAVKNDGETDVEMEYMTIDWFMNDYSTLIVGKFLSPIGNFRQNLHPSWINKMADAPPGFGHDGAAPVSDLGLQVRGGFGEKIRSNYALYVANGPELNAAAEDGGFELEGIMAEGFNADVDGKKTFGGRYGIIPMVGLEIGLSAATGKAAVTNIVDEEAGTSIGVLGNSRNYDVFGTDFSWQRNTLDFRGEYVQTKIGEALTGPGASEGAKWKTWYLQAAYMIPSVSLEPVLRYTDFDSPGASADVKQWAVGLNYHFTNHLLAKLDYQSNDVNKGSHLPDSKWMAQMAYGF
;
A
#
# COMPACT_ATOMS: atom_id res chain seq x y z
N MET A 1 38.19 -6.92 50.96
CA MET A 1 38.13 -7.93 49.89
C MET A 1 36.83 -7.96 49.09
N LYS A 2 35.63 -7.66 49.65
CA LYS A 2 34.34 -7.65 48.91
C LYS A 2 34.26 -6.66 47.72
N LYS A 3 34.83 -5.45 47.81
CA LYS A 3 34.80 -4.45 46.71
C LYS A 3 35.56 -4.87 45.44
N ARG A 4 36.61 -5.71 45.55
CA ARG A 4 37.36 -6.23 44.38
C ARG A 4 36.64 -7.39 43.68
N HIS A 5 35.78 -8.13 44.40
CA HIS A 5 34.99 -9.23 43.84
C HIS A 5 33.88 -8.73 42.90
N ASN A 6 33.18 -7.66 43.29
CA ASN A 6 32.14 -7.05 42.47
C ASN A 6 32.68 -6.43 41.17
N ALA A 7 33.94 -5.96 41.15
CA ALA A 7 34.55 -5.39 39.96
C ALA A 7 34.92 -6.45 38.91
N ILE A 8 35.28 -7.67 39.34
CA ILE A 8 35.63 -8.78 38.44
C ILE A 8 34.36 -9.40 37.84
N LEU A 9 33.32 -9.58 38.65
CA LEU A 9 32.01 -10.06 38.19
C LEU A 9 31.37 -9.07 37.20
N ARG A 10 31.45 -7.76 37.49
CA ARG A 10 31.00 -6.69 36.57
C ARG A 10 31.73 -6.75 35.22
N LYS A 11 33.06 -6.91 35.21
CA LYS A 11 33.83 -6.98 33.95
C LYS A 11 33.56 -8.26 33.15
N ALA A 12 33.32 -9.38 33.83
CA ALA A 12 33.04 -10.66 33.19
C ALA A 12 31.63 -10.72 32.56
N VAL A 13 30.63 -10.10 33.20
CA VAL A 13 29.27 -9.98 32.64
C VAL A 13 29.23 -8.96 31.50
N MET A 14 29.92 -7.82 31.63
CA MET A 14 30.01 -6.78 30.60
C MET A 14 30.71 -7.27 29.31
N ALA A 15 31.68 -8.19 29.43
CA ALA A 15 32.33 -8.83 28.27
C ALA A 15 31.42 -9.84 27.54
N ALA A 16 30.48 -10.47 28.25
CA ALA A 16 29.51 -11.40 27.67
C ALA A 16 28.38 -10.69 26.91
N VAL A 17 27.99 -9.49 27.35
CA VAL A 17 26.89 -8.71 26.76
C VAL A 17 27.33 -7.97 25.48
N ILE A 18 28.55 -7.46 25.42
CA ILE A 18 29.06 -6.78 24.21
C ILE A 18 29.31 -7.75 23.05
N GLY A 19 29.49 -9.05 23.34
CA GLY A 19 29.75 -10.08 22.32
C GLY A 19 28.53 -10.77 21.71
N ALA A 20 27.32 -10.49 22.18
CA ALA A 20 26.11 -11.16 21.71
C ALA A 20 25.30 -10.35 20.67
N PHE A 21 25.74 -9.15 20.31
CA PHE A 21 25.07 -8.31 19.32
C PHE A 21 25.94 -8.10 18.09
N PRO A 22 25.60 -8.68 16.93
CA PRO A 22 26.06 -8.11 15.67
C PRO A 22 25.28 -6.80 15.44
N ILE A 23 25.91 -5.67 15.74
CA ILE A 23 25.53 -4.39 15.13
C ILE A 23 26.32 -4.29 13.84
N THR A 24 25.64 -4.45 12.70
CA THR A 24 25.59 -3.50 11.57
C THR A 24 25.06 -4.20 10.32
N SER A 25 23.95 -3.67 9.79
CA SER A 25 23.76 -3.57 8.35
C SER A 25 24.92 -2.78 7.74
N MET A 26 25.46 -3.23 6.61
CA MET A 26 25.96 -2.40 5.50
C MET A 26 26.40 -3.32 4.35
N ALA A 27 25.94 -2.99 3.15
CA ALA A 27 26.32 -3.60 1.90
C ALA A 27 27.72 -3.14 1.47
N GLY A 28 28.48 -4.05 0.84
CA GLY A 28 29.60 -3.73 -0.05
C GLY A 28 30.99 -4.11 0.47
N GLY A 29 31.49 -5.28 0.05
CA GLY A 29 32.91 -5.65 0.10
C GLY A 29 33.18 -7.09 0.58
N SER A 30 33.60 -7.96 -0.35
CA SER A 30 34.03 -9.36 -0.18
C SER A 30 33.77 -10.04 1.19
N ASP A 31 32.62 -10.71 1.28
CA ASP A 31 32.02 -11.28 2.50
C ASP A 31 32.87 -12.29 3.29
N TYR A 32 33.96 -12.84 2.76
CA TYR A 32 34.63 -13.97 3.41
C TYR A 32 35.54 -13.58 4.59
N ASP A 33 36.32 -12.51 4.45
CA ASP A 33 37.27 -12.08 5.49
C ASP A 33 36.56 -11.44 6.68
N VAL A 34 35.47 -10.72 6.42
CA VAL A 34 34.61 -10.11 7.46
C VAL A 34 33.90 -11.20 8.29
N LEU A 35 33.37 -12.25 7.63
CA LEU A 35 32.78 -13.40 8.32
C LEU A 35 33.82 -14.19 9.12
N GLN A 36 35.06 -14.36 8.61
CA GLN A 36 36.12 -15.00 9.38
C GLN A 36 36.51 -14.20 10.64
N ASP A 37 36.58 -12.88 10.54
CA ASP A 37 36.89 -12.02 11.69
C ASP A 37 35.75 -11.96 12.70
N GLN A 38 34.49 -12.00 12.25
CA GLN A 38 33.34 -12.15 13.13
C GLN A 38 33.32 -13.51 13.84
N VAL A 39 33.57 -14.61 13.13
CA VAL A 39 33.63 -15.95 13.73
C VAL A 39 34.79 -16.06 14.73
N LYS A 40 35.97 -15.52 14.42
CA LYS A 40 37.10 -15.46 15.37
C LYS A 40 36.76 -14.63 16.61
N THR A 41 36.08 -13.50 16.41
CA THR A 41 35.66 -12.62 17.52
C THR A 41 34.65 -13.33 18.42
N LEU A 42 33.66 -14.00 17.83
CA LEU A 42 32.66 -14.80 18.56
C LEU A 42 33.30 -15.98 19.29
N GLN A 43 34.24 -16.71 18.66
CA GLN A 43 34.97 -17.80 19.33
C GLN A 43 35.75 -17.30 20.54
N LYS A 44 36.44 -16.16 20.40
CA LYS A 44 37.22 -15.56 21.50
C LYS A 44 36.33 -15.04 22.63
N GLN A 45 35.14 -14.54 22.31
CA GLN A 45 34.13 -14.14 23.29
C GLN A 45 33.53 -15.37 23.99
N LEU A 46 33.25 -16.45 23.26
CA LEU A 46 32.74 -17.70 23.84
C LEU A 46 33.73 -18.31 24.84
N GLU A 47 35.03 -18.30 24.52
CA GLU A 47 36.09 -18.73 25.45
C GLU A 47 36.14 -17.88 26.71
N GLN A 48 35.99 -16.56 26.59
CA GLN A 48 35.94 -15.65 27.75
C GLN A 48 34.72 -15.90 28.63
N VAL A 49 33.55 -16.13 28.02
CA VAL A 49 32.31 -16.49 28.75
C VAL A 49 32.45 -17.83 29.45
N GLN A 50 33.00 -18.85 28.79
CA GLN A 50 33.23 -20.16 29.40
C GLN A 50 34.23 -20.08 30.58
N LYS A 51 35.27 -19.25 30.45
CA LYS A 51 36.25 -19.02 31.52
C LYS A 51 35.61 -18.30 32.72
N ALA A 52 34.79 -17.28 32.47
CA ALA A 52 34.02 -16.59 33.50
C ALA A 52 33.03 -17.52 34.21
N LEU A 53 32.32 -18.38 33.47
CA LEU A 53 31.40 -19.37 34.05
C LEU A 53 32.13 -20.43 34.90
N LYS A 54 33.36 -20.82 34.53
CA LYS A 54 34.21 -21.70 35.34
C LYS A 54 34.66 -21.03 36.64
N GLU A 55 35.01 -19.75 36.60
CA GLU A 55 35.38 -18.96 37.78
C GLU A 55 34.19 -18.72 38.72
N ILE A 56 32.98 -18.55 38.17
CA ILE A 56 31.73 -18.47 38.95
C ILE A 56 31.37 -19.81 39.59
N LYS A 57 31.64 -20.95 38.94
CA LYS A 57 31.46 -22.29 39.53
C LYS A 57 32.43 -22.62 40.66
N THR A 58 33.64 -22.06 40.66
CA THR A 58 34.70 -22.39 41.64
C THR A 58 34.65 -21.54 42.91
N LYS A 59 33.94 -20.42 42.91
CA LYS A 59 33.62 -19.66 44.13
C LYS A 59 32.13 -19.71 44.35
N SER A 60 31.69 -20.35 45.44
CA SER A 60 30.27 -20.48 45.79
C SER A 60 29.60 -19.10 45.91
N ALA A 61 29.07 -18.59 44.80
CA ALA A 61 28.28 -17.37 44.77
C ALA A 61 27.01 -17.62 45.57
N SER A 62 26.65 -16.66 46.45
CA SER A 62 25.42 -16.78 47.20
C SER A 62 24.22 -16.66 46.25
N LYS A 63 23.08 -17.29 46.58
CA LYS A 63 21.84 -17.17 45.77
C LYS A 63 21.48 -15.70 45.48
N GLN A 64 21.79 -14.79 46.40
CA GLN A 64 21.50 -13.37 46.29
C GLN A 64 22.36 -12.65 45.25
N ASP A 65 23.64 -13.03 45.11
CA ASP A 65 24.52 -12.51 44.05
C ASP A 65 24.07 -12.98 42.67
N MET A 66 23.56 -14.21 42.58
CA MET A 66 23.07 -14.82 41.35
C MET A 66 21.73 -14.21 40.89
N GLU A 67 20.81 -13.92 41.80
CA GLU A 67 19.56 -13.23 41.47
C GLU A 67 19.79 -11.75 41.11
N THR A 68 20.73 -11.07 41.77
CA THR A 68 21.10 -9.69 41.40
C THR A 68 21.73 -9.67 40.00
N ALA A 69 22.64 -10.59 39.71
CA ALA A 69 23.24 -10.72 38.38
C ALA A 69 22.20 -11.07 37.30
N LYS A 70 21.22 -11.95 37.59
CA LYS A 70 20.11 -12.24 36.67
C LYS A 70 19.22 -11.02 36.42
N SER A 71 18.91 -10.23 37.44
CA SER A 71 18.07 -9.03 37.29
C SER A 71 18.77 -7.96 36.44
N GLN A 72 20.06 -7.70 36.71
CA GLN A 72 20.87 -6.75 35.93
C GLN A 72 21.10 -7.24 34.50
N PHE A 73 21.32 -8.54 34.32
CA PHE A 73 21.43 -9.16 33.00
C PHE A 73 20.10 -9.09 32.23
N ARG A 74 18.95 -9.27 32.89
CA ARG A 74 17.63 -9.06 32.27
C ARG A 74 17.38 -7.60 31.89
N GLU A 75 17.85 -6.65 32.70
CA GLU A 75 17.72 -5.22 32.43
C GLU A 75 18.63 -4.77 31.27
N GLU A 76 19.88 -5.23 31.24
CA GLU A 76 20.81 -4.99 30.12
C GLU A 76 20.36 -5.70 28.84
N ILE A 77 19.86 -6.95 28.93
CA ILE A 77 19.24 -7.63 27.80
C ILE A 77 17.98 -6.90 27.37
N SER A 78 17.12 -6.43 28.28
CA SER A 78 15.92 -5.67 27.92
C SER A 78 16.27 -4.37 27.19
N ASN A 79 17.28 -3.64 27.67
CA ASN A 79 17.76 -2.40 27.05
C ASN A 79 18.47 -2.65 25.71
N ALA A 80 19.04 -3.84 25.50
CA ALA A 80 19.66 -4.23 24.24
C ALA A 80 18.71 -4.98 23.28
N MET A 81 17.61 -5.56 23.80
CA MET A 81 16.54 -6.27 23.08
C MET A 81 15.32 -5.39 22.79
N THR A 82 15.30 -4.13 23.22
CA THR A 82 14.53 -3.09 22.54
C THR A 82 15.45 -2.49 21.48
N PRO A 83 15.63 -3.14 20.31
CA PRO A 83 16.36 -2.49 19.26
C PRO A 83 15.69 -1.15 19.00
N ASN A 84 16.47 -0.09 18.83
CA ASN A 84 15.93 1.20 18.37
C ASN A 84 15.28 1.06 16.98
N THR A 85 15.30 -0.14 16.39
CA THR A 85 14.90 -0.44 15.04
C THR A 85 14.03 -1.70 15.01
N LEU A 86 12.88 -1.63 14.35
CA LEU A 86 12.02 -2.79 14.08
C LEU A 86 11.95 -3.01 12.57
N VAL A 87 12.15 -4.25 12.14
CA VAL A 87 11.99 -4.65 10.72
C VAL A 87 10.80 -5.58 10.64
N HIS A 88 9.91 -5.31 9.70
CA HIS A 88 8.73 -6.13 9.45
C HIS A 88 8.55 -6.29 7.94
N LEU A 89 8.26 -7.52 7.53
CA LEU A 89 7.89 -7.87 6.17
C LEU A 89 6.43 -8.31 6.22
N ALA A 90 5.61 -7.70 5.39
CA ALA A 90 4.27 -8.15 5.08
C ALA A 90 4.09 -8.19 3.56
N GLY A 91 2.89 -8.47 3.11
CA GLY A 91 2.52 -8.26 1.72
C GLY A 91 1.31 -9.07 1.34
N TYR A 92 1.10 -9.16 0.04
CA TYR A 92 0.06 -10.02 -0.51
C TYR A 92 0.44 -10.63 -1.84
N ALA A 93 -0.25 -11.70 -2.21
CA ALA A 93 -0.12 -12.34 -3.49
C ALA A 93 -1.48 -12.82 -3.99
N GLY A 94 -1.67 -12.82 -5.30
CA GLY A 94 -2.85 -13.34 -5.96
C GLY A 94 -2.48 -14.14 -7.20
N ALA A 95 -3.10 -15.30 -7.38
CA ALA A 95 -3.03 -16.07 -8.63
C ALA A 95 -4.40 -16.68 -8.94
N GLY A 96 -4.75 -16.77 -10.20
CA GLY A 96 -6.11 -17.08 -10.59
C GLY A 96 -6.30 -17.50 -12.04
N TYR A 97 -7.56 -17.49 -12.45
CA TYR A 97 -8.01 -17.81 -13.78
C TYR A 97 -9.13 -16.85 -14.18
N ASP A 98 -9.00 -16.25 -15.35
CA ASP A 98 -9.95 -15.32 -15.92
C ASP A 98 -10.54 -15.90 -17.20
N SER A 99 -11.87 -15.82 -17.35
CA SER A 99 -12.56 -16.21 -18.58
C SER A 99 -13.61 -15.18 -18.96
N LYS A 100 -13.50 -14.64 -20.17
CA LYS A 100 -14.44 -13.65 -20.72
C LYS A 100 -15.36 -14.39 -21.69
N VAL A 101 -16.66 -14.10 -21.66
CA VAL A 101 -17.60 -14.77 -22.59
C VAL A 101 -17.19 -14.46 -24.04
N GLY A 102 -17.11 -15.52 -24.86
CA GLY A 102 -16.68 -15.42 -26.25
C GLY A 102 -15.16 -15.35 -26.48
N LYS A 103 -14.34 -15.47 -25.42
CA LYS A 103 -12.87 -15.56 -25.51
C LYS A 103 -12.36 -16.75 -24.70
N ASP A 104 -11.18 -17.25 -25.06
CA ASP A 104 -10.50 -18.28 -24.27
C ASP A 104 -10.12 -17.73 -22.90
N GLY A 105 -10.21 -18.58 -21.87
CA GLY A 105 -9.75 -18.22 -20.53
C GLY A 105 -8.25 -18.42 -20.37
N SER A 106 -7.68 -17.81 -19.34
CA SER A 106 -6.22 -17.85 -19.09
C SER A 106 -5.93 -17.84 -17.60
N PHE A 107 -4.86 -18.53 -17.23
CA PHE A 107 -4.29 -18.40 -15.89
C PHE A 107 -3.57 -17.07 -15.79
N VAL A 108 -3.81 -16.37 -14.69
CA VAL A 108 -3.25 -15.05 -14.42
C VAL A 108 -2.54 -15.05 -13.08
N VAL A 109 -1.35 -14.49 -13.05
CA VAL A 109 -0.76 -14.01 -11.78
C VAL A 109 -1.35 -12.63 -11.58
N GLY A 110 -2.07 -12.42 -10.47
CA GLY A 110 -2.66 -11.12 -10.16
C GLY A 110 -1.54 -10.15 -9.81
N SER A 111 -0.99 -10.29 -8.62
CA SER A 111 0.24 -9.61 -8.23
C SER A 111 0.94 -10.34 -7.10
N PHE A 112 2.23 -10.06 -6.93
CA PHE A 112 2.99 -10.34 -5.72
C PHE A 112 3.52 -9.01 -5.19
N SER A 113 3.01 -8.58 -4.03
CA SER A 113 3.28 -7.26 -3.48
C SER A 113 3.91 -7.35 -2.09
N PRO A 114 5.23 -7.56 -1.98
CA PRO A 114 5.93 -7.49 -0.70
C PRO A 114 5.97 -6.06 -0.17
N ILE A 115 5.70 -5.93 1.12
CA ILE A 115 5.69 -4.67 1.88
C ILE A 115 6.78 -4.72 2.94
N LEU A 116 7.70 -3.77 2.87
CA LEU A 116 8.83 -3.63 3.79
C LEU A 116 8.60 -2.48 4.73
N HIS A 117 8.69 -2.75 6.03
CA HIS A 117 8.66 -1.73 7.08
C HIS A 117 9.99 -1.72 7.83
N TYR A 118 10.54 -0.52 8.01
CA TYR A 118 11.68 -0.27 8.89
C TYR A 118 11.35 0.88 9.83
N GLN A 119 11.10 0.57 11.10
CA GLN A 119 10.78 1.56 12.12
C GLN A 119 12.03 1.92 12.91
N TYR A 120 12.27 3.22 13.14
CA TYR A 120 13.24 3.70 14.13
C TYR A 120 12.50 4.31 15.32
N ARG A 121 12.57 3.60 16.46
CA ARG A 121 11.86 3.92 17.70
C ARG A 121 10.37 4.14 17.42
N ASP A 122 9.73 4.99 18.22
CA ASP A 122 8.39 5.53 18.02
C ASP A 122 8.40 6.81 17.17
N MET A 123 9.49 7.09 16.43
CA MET A 123 9.68 8.37 15.75
C MET A 123 9.51 8.28 14.24
N PHE A 124 10.14 7.30 13.60
CA PHE A 124 10.16 7.20 12.14
C PHE A 124 9.79 5.80 11.65
N MET A 125 9.11 5.72 10.51
CA MET A 125 8.89 4.49 9.76
C MET A 125 9.25 4.73 8.30
N LEU A 126 10.00 3.81 7.69
CA LEU A 126 10.09 3.67 6.24
C LEU A 126 9.13 2.57 5.84
N GLU A 127 8.25 2.84 4.89
CA GLU A 127 7.32 1.87 4.30
C GLU A 127 7.54 1.82 2.80
N ALA A 128 7.57 0.63 2.21
CA ALA A 128 7.70 0.45 0.77
C ALA A 128 6.95 -0.79 0.30
N GLU A 129 6.13 -0.62 -0.73
CA GLU A 129 5.45 -1.71 -1.42
C GLU A 129 5.91 -1.76 -2.88
N LEU A 130 6.39 -2.94 -3.26
CA LEU A 130 6.74 -3.26 -4.64
C LEU A 130 5.66 -4.15 -5.19
N GLU A 131 5.13 -3.88 -6.38
CA GLU A 131 4.20 -4.78 -7.06
C GLU A 131 4.92 -5.49 -8.20
N PHE A 132 4.89 -6.83 -8.15
CA PHE A 132 5.38 -7.68 -9.23
C PHE A 132 4.19 -8.26 -10.00
N ALA A 133 4.16 -8.01 -11.31
CA ALA A 133 3.15 -8.53 -12.22
C ALA A 133 3.80 -9.32 -13.36
N VAL A 134 3.04 -10.23 -13.98
CA VAL A 134 3.48 -10.98 -15.17
C VAL A 134 2.73 -10.46 -16.38
N LYS A 135 3.47 -9.95 -17.37
CA LYS A 135 2.92 -9.43 -18.64
C LYS A 135 2.45 -10.57 -19.53
N ASN A 136 1.68 -10.23 -20.57
CA ASN A 136 1.14 -11.20 -21.53
C ASN A 136 2.23 -11.95 -22.33
N ASP A 137 3.42 -11.37 -22.46
CA ASP A 137 4.59 -11.98 -23.09
C ASP A 137 5.43 -12.85 -22.11
N GLY A 138 5.04 -12.89 -20.84
CA GLY A 138 5.72 -13.62 -19.77
C GLY A 138 6.85 -12.83 -19.09
N GLU A 139 7.11 -11.58 -19.48
CA GLU A 139 8.05 -10.72 -18.76
C GLU A 139 7.48 -10.28 -17.40
N THR A 140 8.37 -9.98 -16.46
CA THR A 140 7.99 -9.46 -15.14
C THR A 140 7.99 -7.93 -15.17
N ASP A 141 6.87 -7.33 -14.79
CA ASP A 141 6.81 -5.91 -14.47
C ASP A 141 7.06 -5.69 -12.99
N VAL A 142 7.72 -4.58 -12.65
CA VAL A 142 7.98 -4.20 -11.26
C VAL A 142 7.62 -2.74 -11.09
N GLU A 143 6.66 -2.48 -10.22
CA GLU A 143 6.20 -1.14 -9.90
C GLU A 143 6.43 -0.82 -8.41
N MET A 144 6.64 0.45 -8.12
CA MET A 144 6.71 0.97 -6.74
C MET A 144 5.33 1.57 -6.42
N GLU A 145 4.48 0.83 -5.72
CA GLU A 145 3.12 1.27 -5.39
C GLU A 145 3.15 2.43 -4.39
N TYR A 146 3.96 2.30 -3.34
CA TYR A 146 4.29 3.41 -2.46
C TYR A 146 5.68 3.24 -1.84
N MET A 147 6.27 4.37 -1.47
CA MET A 147 7.49 4.45 -0.69
C MET A 147 7.44 5.73 0.14
N THR A 148 7.36 5.61 1.45
CA THR A 148 7.23 6.75 2.36
C THR A 148 8.25 6.72 3.49
N ILE A 149 8.61 7.91 3.94
CA ILE A 149 9.22 8.11 5.26
C ILE A 149 8.20 8.86 6.10
N ASP A 150 7.80 8.22 7.18
CA ASP A 150 6.78 8.67 8.10
C ASP A 150 7.43 9.17 9.37
N TRP A 151 7.12 10.39 9.77
CA TRP A 151 7.53 10.98 11.04
C TRP A 151 6.32 11.10 11.95
N PHE A 152 6.29 10.29 13.01
CA PHE A 152 5.30 10.35 14.08
C PHE A 152 5.57 11.58 14.94
N MET A 153 4.90 12.70 14.64
CA MET A 153 5.14 13.97 15.31
C MET A 153 4.52 14.00 16.71
N ASN A 154 3.36 13.37 16.87
CA ASN A 154 2.62 13.18 18.12
C ASN A 154 1.47 12.18 17.90
N ASP A 155 0.69 11.90 18.95
CA ASP A 155 -0.44 10.96 18.94
C ASP A 155 -1.55 11.28 17.91
N TYR A 156 -1.58 12.50 17.36
CA TYR A 156 -2.64 12.99 16.48
C TYR A 156 -2.16 13.37 15.07
N SER A 157 -0.86 13.24 14.79
CA SER A 157 -0.30 13.67 13.50
C SER A 157 0.97 12.89 13.11
N THR A 158 0.96 12.39 11.88
CA THR A 158 2.12 11.83 11.18
C THR A 158 2.38 12.66 9.92
N LEU A 159 3.64 13.07 9.71
CA LEU A 159 4.10 13.65 8.45
C LEU A 159 4.67 12.53 7.58
N ILE A 160 4.14 12.39 6.38
CA ILE A 160 4.50 11.38 5.40
C ILE A 160 5.18 12.08 4.23
N VAL A 161 6.34 11.58 3.83
CA VAL A 161 7.14 12.13 2.72
C VAL A 161 7.45 11.01 1.73
N GLY A 162 7.08 11.18 0.46
CA GLY A 162 7.36 10.19 -0.58
C GLY A 162 6.14 9.92 -1.47
N LYS A 163 6.09 8.71 -2.06
CA LYS A 163 4.95 8.24 -2.86
C LYS A 163 4.00 7.54 -1.91
N PHE A 164 2.77 8.02 -1.79
CA PHE A 164 1.75 7.47 -0.90
C PHE A 164 0.46 7.19 -1.67
N LEU A 165 -0.30 6.18 -1.24
CA LEU A 165 -1.63 5.92 -1.78
C LEU A 165 -2.54 7.14 -1.56
N SER A 166 -3.31 7.50 -2.58
CA SER A 166 -4.10 8.72 -2.54
C SER A 166 -5.11 8.64 -1.38
N PRO A 167 -5.19 9.66 -0.52
CA PRO A 167 -6.19 9.67 0.55
C PRO A 167 -7.59 9.99 0.03
N ILE A 168 -7.75 10.24 -1.28
CA ILE A 168 -9.05 10.52 -1.89
C ILE A 168 -9.89 9.26 -1.92
N GLY A 169 -10.86 9.19 -1.01
CA GLY A 169 -11.78 8.06 -0.90
C GLY A 169 -11.27 6.96 0.03
N ASN A 170 -11.75 5.73 -0.13
CA ASN A 170 -11.51 4.61 0.80
C ASN A 170 -10.87 3.41 0.11
N PHE A 171 -11.31 3.09 -1.11
CA PHE A 171 -10.92 1.88 -1.83
C PHE A 171 -9.40 1.79 -2.01
N ARG A 172 -8.80 2.86 -2.55
CA ARG A 172 -7.36 2.87 -2.84
C ARG A 172 -6.49 2.75 -1.59
N GLN A 173 -6.79 3.47 -0.51
CA GLN A 173 -5.96 3.40 0.69
C GLN A 173 -6.16 2.11 1.53
N ASN A 174 -7.33 1.49 1.51
CA ASN A 174 -7.66 0.43 2.48
C ASN A 174 -8.01 -0.93 1.86
N LEU A 175 -8.44 -0.97 0.59
CA LEU A 175 -9.12 -2.14 0.02
C LEU A 175 -8.44 -2.72 -1.21
N HIS A 176 -7.45 -2.05 -1.78
CA HIS A 176 -6.75 -2.51 -2.97
C HIS A 176 -6.03 -3.86 -2.83
N PRO A 177 -5.50 -4.28 -1.65
CA PRO A 177 -4.78 -5.55 -1.56
C PRO A 177 -5.69 -6.73 -1.91
N SER A 178 -5.17 -7.67 -2.69
CA SER A 178 -6.00 -8.75 -3.24
C SER A 178 -6.71 -9.57 -2.18
N TRP A 179 -6.11 -9.82 -1.01
CA TRP A 179 -6.75 -10.59 0.07
C TRP A 179 -7.77 -9.78 0.90
N ILE A 180 -7.73 -8.45 0.83
CA ILE A 180 -8.66 -7.55 1.52
C ILE A 180 -9.86 -7.22 0.61
N ASN A 181 -9.61 -6.98 -0.68
CA ASN A 181 -10.65 -6.75 -1.67
C ASN A 181 -11.61 -7.95 -1.69
N LYS A 182 -12.91 -7.67 -1.62
CA LYS A 182 -13.95 -8.71 -1.57
C LYS A 182 -14.19 -9.37 -2.93
N MET A 183 -13.80 -8.71 -4.02
CA MET A 183 -13.78 -9.27 -5.38
C MET A 183 -12.32 -9.48 -5.83
N ALA A 184 -12.10 -10.21 -6.91
CA ALA A 184 -10.79 -10.43 -7.51
C ALA A 184 -10.20 -9.17 -8.16
N ASP A 185 -11.02 -8.17 -8.48
CA ASP A 185 -10.62 -6.91 -9.13
C ASP A 185 -11.23 -5.66 -8.47
N ALA A 186 -10.67 -4.51 -8.83
CA ALA A 186 -11.20 -3.21 -8.44
C ALA A 186 -12.56 -2.93 -9.11
N PRO A 187 -13.44 -2.13 -8.48
CA PRO A 187 -14.61 -1.61 -9.17
C PRO A 187 -14.17 -0.75 -10.37
N PRO A 188 -14.89 -0.81 -11.51
CA PRO A 188 -14.63 0.09 -12.63
C PRO A 188 -14.45 1.57 -12.23
N GLY A 189 -13.46 2.25 -12.82
CA GLY A 189 -13.12 3.64 -12.48
C GLY A 189 -12.29 3.82 -11.20
N PHE A 190 -12.03 2.74 -10.44
CA PHE A 190 -11.06 2.70 -9.33
C PHE A 190 -9.77 1.97 -9.71
N GLY A 191 -9.53 1.76 -11.01
CA GLY A 191 -8.29 1.23 -11.60
C GLY A 191 -7.36 2.33 -12.10
N HIS A 192 -6.36 1.97 -12.90
CA HIS A 192 -5.57 2.94 -13.67
C HIS A 192 -6.47 3.71 -14.64
N ASP A 193 -6.08 4.94 -14.98
CA ASP A 193 -6.82 5.84 -15.88
C ASP A 193 -8.29 6.13 -15.47
N GLY A 194 -8.64 5.80 -14.23
CA GLY A 194 -9.98 5.91 -13.69
C GLY A 194 -10.32 7.29 -13.15
N ALA A 195 -11.55 7.41 -12.63
CA ALA A 195 -11.97 8.60 -11.90
C ALA A 195 -11.23 8.76 -10.56
N ALA A 196 -10.90 7.65 -9.88
CA ALA A 196 -10.29 7.68 -8.55
C ALA A 196 -8.75 7.76 -8.63
N PRO A 197 -8.11 8.79 -8.05
CA PRO A 197 -6.65 8.88 -7.98
C PRO A 197 -6.03 7.69 -7.25
N VAL A 198 -4.87 7.21 -7.71
CA VAL A 198 -4.23 5.99 -7.20
C VAL A 198 -3.23 6.32 -6.09
N SER A 199 -2.28 7.18 -6.41
CA SER A 199 -1.21 7.60 -5.52
C SER A 199 -0.72 9.00 -5.86
N ASP A 200 -0.01 9.60 -4.91
CA ASP A 200 0.51 10.95 -5.01
C ASP A 200 1.98 10.94 -4.52
N LEU A 201 2.84 11.74 -5.15
CA LEU A 201 4.22 11.92 -4.72
C LEU A 201 4.40 13.32 -4.13
N GLY A 202 4.68 13.40 -2.83
CA GLY A 202 4.89 14.67 -2.15
C GLY A 202 4.93 14.58 -0.64
N LEU A 203 4.21 15.49 0.02
CA LEU A 203 4.09 15.59 1.47
C LEU A 203 2.62 15.41 1.88
N GLN A 204 2.37 14.55 2.87
CA GLN A 204 1.06 14.39 3.48
C GLN A 204 1.16 14.55 4.99
N VAL A 205 0.20 15.20 5.62
CA VAL A 205 -0.02 15.12 7.07
C VAL A 205 -1.34 14.41 7.30
N ARG A 206 -1.31 13.34 8.08
CA ARG A 206 -2.52 12.60 8.45
C ARG A 206 -2.58 12.32 9.94
N GLY A 207 -3.77 12.06 10.44
CA GLY A 207 -3.98 11.70 11.82
C GLY A 207 -5.45 11.55 12.16
N GLY A 208 -5.76 11.62 13.45
CA GLY A 208 -7.14 11.52 13.94
C GLY A 208 -7.29 12.07 15.34
N PHE A 209 -8.52 12.30 15.77
CA PHE A 209 -8.86 12.82 17.09
C PHE A 209 -10.28 12.45 17.47
N GLY A 210 -10.67 12.77 18.71
CA GLY A 210 -12.03 12.60 19.21
C GLY A 210 -12.24 11.33 20.04
N GLU A 211 -13.17 11.42 21.01
CA GLU A 211 -13.49 10.32 21.93
C GLU A 211 -14.80 9.64 21.56
N LYS A 212 -15.92 10.39 21.62
CA LYS A 212 -17.28 9.87 21.34
C LYS A 212 -17.56 9.74 19.85
N ILE A 213 -17.22 10.79 19.11
CA ILE A 213 -17.18 10.79 17.64
C ILE A 213 -15.70 10.86 17.32
N ARG A 214 -15.17 9.78 16.77
CA ARG A 214 -13.78 9.75 16.30
C ARG A 214 -13.72 10.35 14.92
N SER A 215 -12.60 10.94 14.55
CA SER A 215 -12.40 11.52 13.22
C SER A 215 -10.98 11.25 12.76
N ASN A 216 -10.81 11.12 11.45
CA ASN A 216 -9.52 11.00 10.80
C ASN A 216 -9.40 12.09 9.73
N TYR A 217 -8.17 12.49 9.44
CA TYR A 217 -7.89 13.47 8.39
C TYR A 217 -6.58 13.11 7.68
N ALA A 218 -6.50 13.50 6.42
CA ALA A 218 -5.28 13.51 5.62
C ALA A 218 -5.31 14.75 4.74
N LEU A 219 -4.22 15.51 4.70
CA LEU A 219 -4.03 16.67 3.84
C LEU A 219 -2.68 16.53 3.15
N TYR A 220 -2.60 16.86 1.87
CA TYR A 220 -1.37 16.69 1.11
C TYR A 220 -1.11 17.80 0.09
N VAL A 221 0.16 17.89 -0.28
CA VAL A 221 0.65 18.62 -1.45
C VAL A 221 1.57 17.69 -2.23
N ALA A 222 1.34 17.57 -3.54
CA ALA A 222 2.03 16.62 -4.41
C ALA A 222 2.29 17.21 -5.80
N ASN A 223 3.11 16.51 -6.58
CA ASN A 223 3.19 16.75 -8.02
C ASN A 223 1.82 16.48 -8.68
N GLY A 224 1.51 17.19 -9.76
CA GLY A 224 0.26 17.00 -10.50
C GLY A 224 0.21 15.66 -11.24
N PRO A 225 -1.00 15.13 -11.52
CA PRO A 225 -1.15 13.97 -12.39
C PRO A 225 -0.84 14.34 -13.84
N GLU A 226 -0.59 13.32 -14.64
CA GLU A 226 -0.36 13.44 -16.07
C GLU A 226 -1.59 12.91 -16.84
N LEU A 227 -1.75 13.29 -18.11
CA LEU A 227 -2.92 12.94 -18.90
C LEU A 227 -2.52 12.21 -20.19
N ASN A 228 -3.31 11.17 -20.52
CA ASN A 228 -3.32 10.54 -21.83
C ASN A 228 -4.37 11.23 -22.71
N ALA A 229 -4.01 11.53 -23.95
CA ALA A 229 -4.94 12.02 -24.96
C ALA A 229 -4.93 11.10 -26.18
N ALA A 230 -6.09 10.79 -26.75
CA ALA A 230 -6.22 10.04 -27.99
C ALA A 230 -6.30 11.00 -29.18
N ALA A 231 -5.65 10.66 -30.29
CA ALA A 231 -5.83 11.35 -31.57
C ALA A 231 -7.01 10.71 -32.33
N GLU A 232 -8.12 11.43 -32.45
CA GLU A 232 -9.35 10.94 -33.11
C GLU A 232 -9.93 11.99 -34.06
N ASP A 233 -10.38 11.56 -35.25
CA ASP A 233 -11.10 12.39 -36.24
C ASP A 233 -10.46 13.76 -36.56
N GLY A 234 -9.12 13.84 -36.50
CA GLY A 234 -8.36 15.07 -36.77
C GLY A 234 -8.29 16.05 -35.59
N GLY A 235 -8.70 15.63 -34.39
CA GLY A 235 -8.57 16.34 -33.13
C GLY A 235 -7.94 15.47 -32.04
N PHE A 236 -8.05 15.94 -30.79
CA PHE A 236 -7.63 15.19 -29.61
C PHE A 236 -8.77 15.11 -28.59
N GLU A 237 -8.88 13.98 -27.90
CA GLU A 237 -9.75 13.80 -26.75
C GLU A 237 -8.93 13.32 -25.54
N LEU A 238 -9.37 13.63 -24.33
CA LEU A 238 -8.72 13.09 -23.13
C LEU A 238 -9.23 11.67 -22.85
N GLU A 239 -8.31 10.72 -22.83
CA GLU A 239 -8.60 9.30 -22.72
C GLU A 239 -8.51 8.81 -21.26
N GLY A 240 -7.47 9.27 -20.55
CA GLY A 240 -7.14 8.77 -19.21
C GLY A 240 -6.41 9.78 -18.34
N ILE A 241 -6.52 9.56 -17.03
CA ILE A 241 -5.79 10.31 -16.01
C ILE A 241 -4.75 9.38 -15.40
N MET A 242 -3.49 9.65 -15.67
CA MET A 242 -2.38 8.96 -15.00
C MET A 242 -2.20 9.61 -13.62
N ALA A 243 -2.69 8.93 -12.60
CA ALA A 243 -2.72 9.39 -11.21
C ALA A 243 -1.93 8.46 -10.27
N GLU A 244 -0.82 7.90 -10.76
CA GLU A 244 0.08 6.98 -10.05
C GLU A 244 1.29 7.67 -9.40
N GLY A 245 1.20 8.99 -9.14
CA GLY A 245 2.24 9.76 -8.44
C GLY A 245 3.59 9.82 -9.17
N PHE A 246 3.83 10.91 -9.91
CA PHE A 246 5.05 11.08 -10.71
C PHE A 246 6.19 11.77 -9.96
N ASN A 247 7.43 11.31 -10.21
CA ASN A 247 8.66 12.00 -9.81
C ASN A 247 8.85 13.34 -10.52
N ALA A 248 8.33 13.47 -11.74
CA ALA A 248 8.37 14.70 -12.50
C ALA A 248 7.22 15.64 -12.08
N ASP A 249 7.53 16.93 -11.99
CA ASP A 249 6.54 18.00 -11.99
C ASP A 249 6.60 18.67 -13.37
N VAL A 250 5.92 18.05 -14.33
CA VAL A 250 6.07 18.38 -15.75
C VAL A 250 5.60 19.79 -16.12
N ASP A 251 4.72 20.36 -15.30
CA ASP A 251 4.12 21.68 -15.56
C ASP A 251 4.46 22.73 -14.48
N GLY A 252 5.20 22.34 -13.44
CA GLY A 252 5.66 23.20 -12.35
C GLY A 252 4.55 23.58 -11.38
N LYS A 253 3.45 22.82 -11.33
CA LYS A 253 2.25 23.13 -10.53
C LYS A 253 1.94 21.96 -9.59
N LYS A 254 1.68 22.31 -8.33
CA LYS A 254 1.34 21.33 -7.30
C LYS A 254 -0.16 21.09 -7.24
N THR A 255 -0.50 19.87 -6.87
CA THR A 255 -1.84 19.45 -6.47
C THR A 255 -1.95 19.47 -4.95
N PHE A 256 -3.07 19.95 -4.44
CA PHE A 256 -3.42 19.98 -3.03
C PHE A 256 -4.69 19.18 -2.84
N GLY A 257 -4.73 18.33 -1.83
CA GLY A 257 -5.94 17.55 -1.56
C GLY A 257 -5.98 17.00 -0.16
N GLY A 258 -7.02 16.22 0.10
CA GLY A 258 -7.19 15.57 1.38
C GLY A 258 -8.52 14.88 1.54
N ARG A 259 -8.65 14.23 2.70
CA ARG A 259 -9.86 13.55 3.15
C ARG A 259 -10.10 13.84 4.62
N TYR A 260 -11.37 13.97 4.97
CA TYR A 260 -11.84 14.04 6.35
C TYR A 260 -12.90 12.95 6.56
N GLY A 261 -12.65 12.06 7.52
CA GLY A 261 -13.53 10.97 7.90
C GLY A 261 -14.11 11.16 9.30
N ILE A 262 -15.38 10.81 9.49
CA ILE A 262 -16.04 10.75 10.79
C ILE A 262 -16.47 9.33 11.11
N ILE A 263 -16.29 8.93 12.37
CA ILE A 263 -16.65 7.63 12.91
C ILE A 263 -17.61 7.88 14.09
N PRO A 264 -18.91 8.06 13.82
CA PRO A 264 -19.89 8.42 14.85
C PRO A 264 -20.25 7.25 15.77
N MET A 265 -20.01 6.01 15.32
CA MET A 265 -20.18 4.79 16.10
C MET A 265 -19.21 3.71 15.62
N VAL A 266 -18.98 2.70 16.46
CA VAL A 266 -18.12 1.56 16.10
C VAL A 266 -18.64 0.90 14.82
N GLY A 267 -17.75 0.71 13.85
CA GLY A 267 -18.05 0.06 12.58
C GLY A 267 -18.61 0.99 11.51
N LEU A 268 -19.02 2.24 11.80
CA LEU A 268 -19.44 3.19 10.77
C LEU A 268 -18.38 4.28 10.56
N GLU A 269 -17.90 4.43 9.33
CA GLU A 269 -17.10 5.57 8.88
C GLU A 269 -17.78 6.24 7.68
N ILE A 270 -17.73 7.57 7.63
CA ILE A 270 -18.19 8.39 6.51
C ILE A 270 -17.08 9.37 6.16
N GLY A 271 -16.66 9.40 4.90
CA GLY A 271 -15.59 10.23 4.39
C GLY A 271 -16.05 11.25 3.35
N LEU A 272 -15.37 12.40 3.36
CA LEU A 272 -15.41 13.41 2.31
C LEU A 272 -13.97 13.71 1.88
N SER A 273 -13.72 13.73 0.58
CA SER A 273 -12.41 13.99 0.01
C SER A 273 -12.48 14.97 -1.16
N ALA A 274 -11.41 15.72 -1.36
CA ALA A 274 -11.26 16.63 -2.50
C ALA A 274 -9.79 16.87 -2.84
N ALA A 275 -9.51 17.15 -4.10
CA ALA A 275 -8.21 17.62 -4.56
C ALA A 275 -8.39 18.72 -5.62
N THR A 276 -7.42 19.63 -5.72
CA THR A 276 -7.36 20.66 -6.75
C THR A 276 -5.90 20.97 -7.11
N GLY A 277 -5.65 21.24 -8.38
CA GLY A 277 -4.30 21.43 -8.89
C GLY A 277 -4.27 21.66 -10.38
N LYS A 278 -3.21 21.16 -11.00
CA LYS A 278 -3.05 21.17 -12.46
C LYS A 278 -2.59 19.81 -12.95
N ALA A 279 -2.91 19.54 -14.21
CA ALA A 279 -2.48 18.36 -14.93
C ALA A 279 -2.11 18.77 -16.36
N ALA A 280 -1.20 18.05 -16.99
CA ALA A 280 -0.79 18.28 -18.37
C ALA A 280 -0.84 16.99 -19.18
N VAL A 281 -1.15 17.11 -20.47
CA VAL A 281 -1.02 16.00 -21.42
C VAL A 281 0.46 15.75 -21.64
N THR A 282 0.91 14.54 -21.34
CA THR A 282 2.31 14.13 -21.55
C THR A 282 2.44 13.01 -22.58
N ASN A 283 1.33 12.38 -22.93
CA ASN A 283 1.30 11.28 -23.87
C ASN A 283 0.08 11.41 -24.79
N ILE A 284 0.33 11.28 -26.10
CA ILE A 284 -0.72 11.20 -27.12
C ILE A 284 -0.70 9.79 -27.70
N VAL A 285 -1.82 9.09 -27.60
CA VAL A 285 -2.03 7.75 -28.11
C VAL A 285 -2.73 7.82 -29.46
N ASP A 286 -2.23 7.06 -30.42
CA ASP A 286 -2.91 6.75 -31.68
C ASP A 286 -3.30 5.27 -31.61
N GLU A 287 -4.56 5.02 -31.26
CA GLU A 287 -5.08 3.65 -31.08
C GLU A 287 -5.09 2.87 -32.41
N GLU A 288 -5.33 3.54 -33.54
CA GLU A 288 -5.35 2.89 -34.86
C GLU A 288 -3.95 2.43 -35.28
N ALA A 289 -2.94 3.27 -35.05
CA ALA A 289 -1.55 2.96 -35.36
C ALA A 289 -0.87 2.11 -34.27
N GLY A 290 -1.44 2.03 -33.08
CA GLY A 290 -0.82 1.40 -31.91
C GLY A 290 0.46 2.10 -31.48
N THR A 291 0.53 3.42 -31.63
CA THR A 291 1.72 4.22 -31.31
C THR A 291 1.42 5.27 -30.26
N SER A 292 2.44 5.67 -29.51
CA SER A 292 2.34 6.74 -28.53
C SER A 292 3.48 7.74 -28.68
N ILE A 293 3.19 9.02 -28.45
CA ILE A 293 4.15 10.13 -28.58
C ILE A 293 4.18 10.92 -27.28
N GLY A 294 5.36 11.03 -26.69
CA GLY A 294 5.61 11.91 -25.55
C GLY A 294 5.55 13.38 -25.95
N VAL A 295 4.76 14.17 -25.23
CA VAL A 295 4.56 15.61 -25.45
C VAL A 295 4.58 16.37 -24.13
N LEU A 296 4.50 17.69 -24.20
CA LEU A 296 4.16 18.51 -23.05
C LEU A 296 3.07 19.51 -23.45
N GLY A 297 1.83 19.18 -23.09
CA GLY A 297 0.67 20.02 -23.25
C GLY A 297 0.63 21.16 -22.25
N ASN A 298 -0.32 22.08 -22.44
CA ASN A 298 -0.56 23.17 -21.50
C ASN A 298 -1.21 22.65 -20.19
N SER A 299 -0.88 23.28 -19.05
CA SER A 299 -1.53 23.00 -17.77
C SER A 299 -3.04 23.23 -17.81
N ARG A 300 -3.81 22.22 -17.43
CA ARG A 300 -5.27 22.24 -17.30
C ARG A 300 -5.65 22.21 -15.82
N ASN A 301 -6.83 22.76 -15.48
CA ASN A 301 -7.38 22.60 -14.12
C ASN A 301 -7.61 21.11 -13.83
N TYR A 302 -7.23 20.66 -12.65
CA TYR A 302 -7.49 19.33 -12.14
C TYR A 302 -8.27 19.45 -10.85
N ASP A 303 -9.50 18.93 -10.81
CA ASP A 303 -10.36 18.98 -9.63
C ASP A 303 -10.97 17.60 -9.35
N VAL A 304 -10.87 17.14 -8.11
CA VAL A 304 -11.42 15.86 -7.65
C VAL A 304 -12.36 16.08 -6.48
N PHE A 305 -13.47 15.35 -6.47
CA PHE A 305 -14.39 15.28 -5.34
C PHE A 305 -14.76 13.82 -5.08
N GLY A 306 -14.71 13.40 -3.83
CA GLY A 306 -15.10 12.07 -3.42
C GLY A 306 -15.91 12.04 -2.12
N THR A 307 -16.74 11.02 -1.99
CA THR A 307 -17.41 10.69 -0.72
C THR A 307 -17.49 9.18 -0.58
N ASP A 308 -17.33 8.69 0.64
CA ASP A 308 -17.30 7.27 0.93
C ASP A 308 -18.01 6.98 2.25
N PHE A 309 -18.46 5.74 2.41
CA PHE A 309 -18.87 5.22 3.70
C PHE A 309 -18.52 3.74 3.82
N SER A 310 -18.27 3.30 5.04
CA SER A 310 -18.14 1.88 5.37
C SER A 310 -18.89 1.60 6.66
N TRP A 311 -19.70 0.56 6.65
CA TRP A 311 -20.46 0.09 7.79
C TRP A 311 -20.26 -1.40 7.99
N GLN A 312 -19.63 -1.75 9.10
CA GLN A 312 -19.44 -3.13 9.54
C GLN A 312 -20.21 -3.38 10.84
N ARG A 313 -21.03 -4.44 10.84
CA ARG A 313 -21.73 -4.90 12.03
C ARG A 313 -21.72 -6.42 12.08
N ASN A 314 -21.02 -6.97 13.08
CA ASN A 314 -20.79 -8.41 13.21
C ASN A 314 -20.16 -8.97 11.93
N THR A 315 -20.86 -9.85 11.22
CA THR A 315 -20.43 -10.48 9.97
C THR A 315 -20.92 -9.75 8.72
N LEU A 316 -21.73 -8.70 8.87
CA LEU A 316 -22.20 -7.88 7.76
C LEU A 316 -21.22 -6.74 7.50
N ASP A 317 -20.90 -6.56 6.22
CA ASP A 317 -20.14 -5.44 5.71
C ASP A 317 -20.93 -4.76 4.58
N PHE A 318 -21.07 -3.45 4.66
CA PHE A 318 -21.69 -2.64 3.63
C PHE A 318 -20.88 -1.37 3.42
N ARG A 319 -20.55 -1.06 2.17
CA ARG A 319 -19.68 0.08 1.84
C ARG A 319 -20.06 0.69 0.50
N GLY A 320 -19.66 1.93 0.33
CA GLY A 320 -19.83 2.62 -0.93
C GLY A 320 -18.86 3.77 -1.07
N GLU A 321 -18.59 4.14 -2.31
CA GLU A 321 -17.68 5.22 -2.65
C GLU A 321 -18.10 5.83 -3.97
N TYR A 322 -18.04 7.15 -4.05
CA TYR A 322 -18.23 7.97 -5.24
C TYR A 322 -16.99 8.83 -5.42
N VAL A 323 -16.45 8.88 -6.64
CA VAL A 323 -15.37 9.79 -7.01
C VAL A 323 -15.67 10.43 -8.36
N GLN A 324 -15.37 11.72 -8.47
CA GLN A 324 -15.47 12.47 -9.70
C GLN A 324 -14.19 13.28 -9.90
N THR A 325 -13.57 13.11 -11.06
CA THR A 325 -12.44 13.92 -11.49
C THR A 325 -12.80 14.75 -12.72
N LYS A 326 -12.45 16.03 -12.70
CA LYS A 326 -12.69 16.98 -13.78
C LYS A 326 -11.38 17.60 -14.24
N ILE A 327 -11.18 17.58 -15.55
CA ILE A 327 -10.07 18.22 -16.24
C ILE A 327 -10.59 19.43 -17.03
N GLY A 328 -9.90 20.55 -16.94
CA GLY A 328 -10.19 21.76 -17.72
C GLY A 328 -9.84 21.63 -19.20
N GLU A 329 -10.45 22.47 -20.03
CA GLU A 329 -10.08 22.58 -21.45
C GLU A 329 -8.69 23.19 -21.63
N ALA A 330 -8.07 22.90 -22.78
CA ALA A 330 -6.94 23.66 -23.30
C ALA A 330 -7.16 23.93 -24.79
N LEU A 331 -7.19 25.21 -25.17
CA LEU A 331 -7.50 25.64 -26.54
C LEU A 331 -6.30 25.62 -27.50
N THR A 332 -5.08 25.44 -26.97
CA THR A 332 -3.83 25.44 -27.74
C THR A 332 -2.82 24.49 -27.12
N GLY A 333 -1.77 24.15 -27.87
CA GLY A 333 -0.68 23.27 -27.45
C GLY A 333 -0.88 21.81 -27.88
N PRO A 334 0.13 20.94 -27.69
CA PRO A 334 -0.01 19.50 -27.93
C PRO A 334 -1.17 18.91 -27.11
N GLY A 335 -1.98 18.07 -27.75
CA GLY A 335 -3.14 17.45 -27.10
C GLY A 335 -4.22 18.45 -26.67
N ALA A 336 -4.33 19.61 -27.32
CA ALA A 336 -5.39 20.60 -27.06
C ALA A 336 -6.77 20.01 -27.36
N SER A 337 -7.68 20.12 -26.40
CA SER A 337 -9.00 19.50 -26.41
C SER A 337 -9.93 20.17 -25.40
N GLU A 338 -11.22 19.87 -25.49
CA GLU A 338 -12.19 20.26 -24.47
C GLU A 338 -11.83 19.67 -23.09
N GLY A 339 -12.51 20.17 -22.05
CA GLY A 339 -12.41 19.61 -20.71
C GLY A 339 -13.13 18.27 -20.64
N ALA A 340 -12.73 17.44 -19.69
CA ALA A 340 -13.22 16.08 -19.56
C ALA A 340 -13.63 15.78 -18.11
N LYS A 341 -14.50 14.79 -17.94
CA LYS A 341 -15.02 14.40 -16.63
C LYS A 341 -15.14 12.88 -16.54
N TRP A 342 -14.54 12.32 -15.50
CA TRP A 342 -14.70 10.92 -15.11
C TRP A 342 -15.50 10.87 -13.83
N LYS A 343 -16.42 9.91 -13.73
CA LYS A 343 -17.27 9.72 -12.56
C LYS A 343 -17.43 8.23 -12.32
N THR A 344 -17.16 7.79 -11.10
CA THR A 344 -17.41 6.40 -10.70
C THR A 344 -18.12 6.37 -9.36
N TRP A 345 -18.95 5.36 -9.16
CA TRP A 345 -19.35 4.95 -7.83
C TRP A 345 -19.62 3.46 -7.74
N TYR A 346 -19.48 2.91 -6.53
CA TYR A 346 -19.91 1.56 -6.23
C TYR A 346 -20.64 1.46 -4.90
N LEU A 347 -21.48 0.43 -4.79
CA LEU A 347 -22.02 -0.09 -3.54
C LEU A 347 -21.69 -1.56 -3.44
N GLN A 348 -21.20 -2.00 -2.28
CA GLN A 348 -20.85 -3.39 -2.03
C GLN A 348 -21.39 -3.86 -0.69
N ALA A 349 -21.98 -5.05 -0.69
CA ALA A 349 -22.38 -5.78 0.50
C ALA A 349 -21.67 -7.14 0.55
N ALA A 350 -21.18 -7.51 1.73
CA ALA A 350 -20.63 -8.84 2.00
C ALA A 350 -21.17 -9.37 3.33
N TYR A 351 -21.36 -10.69 3.42
CA TYR A 351 -21.85 -11.32 4.64
C TYR A 351 -21.09 -12.60 4.95
N MET A 352 -20.28 -12.59 6.01
CA MET A 352 -19.55 -13.78 6.45
C MET A 352 -20.50 -14.78 7.15
N ILE A 353 -20.47 -16.04 6.71
CA ILE A 353 -21.21 -17.17 7.28
C ILE A 353 -20.21 -18.04 8.06
N PRO A 354 -20.03 -17.83 9.38
CA PRO A 354 -18.89 -18.41 10.11
C PRO A 354 -18.92 -19.93 10.22
N SER A 355 -20.10 -20.55 10.14
CA SER A 355 -20.26 -22.01 10.24
C SER A 355 -19.64 -22.78 9.08
N VAL A 356 -19.43 -22.12 7.93
CA VAL A 356 -18.93 -22.73 6.69
C VAL A 356 -17.78 -21.94 6.07
N SER A 357 -17.31 -20.87 6.74
CA SER A 357 -16.27 -19.97 6.25
C SER A 357 -16.52 -19.40 4.85
N LEU A 358 -17.79 -19.15 4.50
CA LEU A 358 -18.18 -18.58 3.22
C LEU A 358 -18.64 -17.13 3.38
N GLU A 359 -18.23 -16.27 2.46
CA GLU A 359 -18.63 -14.88 2.39
C GLU A 359 -19.15 -14.57 0.98
N PRO A 360 -20.47 -14.66 0.73
CA PRO A 360 -21.09 -14.08 -0.45
C PRO A 360 -20.90 -12.56 -0.49
N VAL A 361 -20.67 -12.04 -1.69
CA VAL A 361 -20.42 -10.63 -1.98
C VAL A 361 -21.28 -10.20 -3.17
N LEU A 362 -21.85 -9.00 -3.10
CA LEU A 362 -22.53 -8.35 -4.21
C LEU A 362 -22.00 -6.94 -4.35
N ARG A 363 -21.61 -6.54 -5.56
CA ARG A 363 -21.16 -5.18 -5.89
C ARG A 363 -21.90 -4.68 -7.12
N TYR A 364 -22.37 -3.44 -7.05
CA TYR A 364 -22.79 -2.68 -8.22
C TYR A 364 -21.87 -1.50 -8.42
N THR A 365 -21.44 -1.25 -9.65
CA THR A 365 -20.59 -0.12 -10.03
C THR A 365 -21.16 0.56 -11.27
N ASP A 366 -21.05 1.88 -11.34
CA ASP A 366 -21.42 2.71 -12.48
C ASP A 366 -20.29 3.71 -12.73
N PHE A 367 -19.59 3.53 -13.85
CA PHE A 367 -18.44 4.32 -14.27
C PHE A 367 -18.76 5.01 -15.60
N ASP A 368 -18.66 6.33 -15.59
CA ASP A 368 -18.78 7.21 -16.75
C ASP A 368 -17.38 7.79 -17.07
N SER A 369 -16.95 7.66 -18.31
CA SER A 369 -15.74 8.28 -18.87
C SER A 369 -16.10 9.37 -19.90
N PRO A 370 -15.16 10.25 -20.30
CA PRO A 370 -15.42 11.25 -21.33
C PRO A 370 -15.79 10.61 -22.67
N GLY A 371 -15.03 9.60 -23.08
CA GLY A 371 -15.35 8.74 -24.22
C GLY A 371 -16.40 7.69 -23.83
N ALA A 372 -17.49 7.61 -24.59
CA ALA A 372 -18.59 6.67 -24.29
C ALA A 372 -18.17 5.19 -24.38
N SER A 373 -17.06 4.85 -25.05
CA SER A 373 -16.57 3.48 -25.23
C SER A 373 -16.12 2.81 -23.92
N ALA A 374 -15.74 3.58 -22.91
CA ALA A 374 -15.28 3.06 -21.62
C ALA A 374 -16.33 3.12 -20.48
N ASP A 375 -17.54 3.65 -20.76
CA ASP A 375 -18.66 3.61 -19.83
C ASP A 375 -19.04 2.16 -19.50
N VAL A 376 -19.24 1.89 -18.20
CA VAL A 376 -19.66 0.57 -17.75
C VAL A 376 -20.55 0.62 -16.52
N LYS A 377 -21.65 -0.12 -16.59
CA LYS A 377 -22.47 -0.50 -15.43
C LYS A 377 -22.25 -1.96 -15.14
N GLN A 378 -21.70 -2.26 -13.96
CA GLN A 378 -21.29 -3.60 -13.58
C GLN A 378 -22.11 -4.13 -12.41
N TRP A 379 -22.70 -5.30 -12.58
CA TRP A 379 -23.09 -6.17 -11.48
C TRP A 379 -22.02 -7.24 -11.28
N ALA A 380 -21.49 -7.36 -10.07
CA ALA A 380 -20.54 -8.39 -9.69
C ALA A 380 -21.08 -9.21 -8.51
N VAL A 381 -21.07 -10.53 -8.65
CA VAL A 381 -21.46 -11.49 -7.62
C VAL A 381 -20.26 -12.35 -7.31
N GLY A 382 -19.85 -12.38 -6.05
CA GLY A 382 -18.68 -13.10 -5.57
C GLY A 382 -19.03 -14.10 -4.48
N LEU A 383 -18.22 -15.15 -4.38
CA LEU A 383 -18.24 -16.09 -3.27
C LEU A 383 -16.81 -16.34 -2.79
N ASN A 384 -16.51 -15.89 -1.58
CA ASN A 384 -15.21 -16.08 -0.94
C ASN A 384 -15.27 -17.26 0.04
N TYR A 385 -14.32 -18.18 -0.06
CA TYR A 385 -14.07 -19.22 0.92
C TYR A 385 -12.81 -18.89 1.72
N HIS A 386 -12.97 -18.69 3.02
CA HIS A 386 -11.90 -18.29 3.94
C HIS A 386 -11.24 -19.54 4.54
N PHE A 387 -10.02 -19.87 4.11
CA PHE A 387 -9.21 -20.89 4.79
C PHE A 387 -8.69 -20.35 6.12
N THR A 388 -8.27 -19.08 6.10
CA THR A 388 -7.90 -18.27 7.28
C THR A 388 -8.30 -16.81 7.01
N ASN A 389 -8.05 -15.89 7.95
CA ASN A 389 -8.27 -14.46 7.72
C ASN A 389 -7.38 -13.84 6.64
N HIS A 390 -6.30 -14.53 6.25
CA HIS A 390 -5.32 -14.02 5.28
C HIS A 390 -5.18 -14.92 4.06
N LEU A 391 -5.93 -16.03 3.96
CA LEU A 391 -5.90 -16.95 2.83
C LEU A 391 -7.33 -17.29 2.41
N LEU A 392 -7.70 -16.91 1.19
CA LEU A 392 -9.03 -17.13 0.65
C LEU A 392 -9.00 -17.56 -0.81
N ALA A 393 -9.96 -18.41 -1.17
CA ALA A 393 -10.35 -18.65 -2.56
C ALA A 393 -11.56 -17.78 -2.90
N LYS A 394 -11.58 -17.20 -4.08
CA LYS A 394 -12.67 -16.38 -4.60
C LYS A 394 -13.19 -16.96 -5.90
N LEU A 395 -14.50 -16.86 -6.10
CA LEU A 395 -15.16 -17.11 -7.38
C LEU A 395 -16.12 -15.97 -7.65
N ASP A 396 -15.85 -15.22 -8.71
CA ASP A 396 -16.59 -14.03 -9.08
C ASP A 396 -17.18 -14.14 -10.48
N TYR A 397 -18.38 -13.60 -10.63
CA TYR A 397 -19.02 -13.38 -11.91
C TYR A 397 -19.37 -11.90 -12.06
N GLN A 398 -19.08 -11.35 -13.23
CA GLN A 398 -19.40 -9.98 -13.59
C GLN A 398 -20.28 -9.95 -14.84
N SER A 399 -21.31 -9.12 -14.79
CA SER A 399 -22.11 -8.72 -15.94
C SER A 399 -21.97 -7.22 -16.12
N ASN A 400 -21.47 -6.83 -17.28
CA ASN A 400 -21.17 -5.47 -17.67
C ASN A 400 -22.15 -5.05 -18.76
N ASP A 401 -22.85 -3.95 -18.51
CA ASP A 401 -23.59 -3.20 -19.53
C ASP A 401 -22.66 -2.10 -20.04
N VAL A 402 -22.21 -2.27 -21.28
CA VAL A 402 -21.19 -1.45 -21.95
C VAL A 402 -21.72 -0.92 -23.27
N ASN A 403 -21.22 0.24 -23.69
CA ASN A 403 -21.61 0.82 -24.97
C ASN A 403 -21.06 0.02 -26.16
N LYS A 404 -21.76 0.12 -27.31
CA LYS A 404 -21.32 -0.52 -28.56
C LYS A 404 -19.93 0.00 -28.95
N GLY A 405 -19.01 -0.92 -29.21
CA GLY A 405 -17.61 -0.59 -29.54
C GLY A 405 -16.66 -0.66 -28.35
N SER A 406 -17.16 -0.87 -27.12
CA SER A 406 -16.30 -1.09 -25.95
C SER A 406 -15.40 -2.32 -26.11
N HIS A 407 -14.16 -2.21 -25.65
CA HIS A 407 -13.24 -3.35 -25.52
C HIS A 407 -13.49 -4.18 -24.26
N LEU A 408 -14.33 -3.68 -23.34
CA LEU A 408 -14.71 -4.38 -22.13
C LEU A 408 -15.65 -5.55 -22.45
N PRO A 409 -15.46 -6.73 -21.85
CA PRO A 409 -16.32 -7.88 -22.08
C PRO A 409 -17.69 -7.69 -21.40
N ASP A 410 -18.78 -8.08 -22.06
CA ASP A 410 -20.15 -8.08 -21.49
C ASP A 410 -20.27 -8.91 -20.21
N SER A 411 -19.44 -9.96 -20.08
CA SER A 411 -19.35 -10.73 -18.84
C SER A 411 -18.04 -11.47 -18.68
N LYS A 412 -17.68 -11.72 -17.42
CA LYS A 412 -16.40 -12.31 -17.01
C LYS A 412 -16.61 -13.23 -15.80
N TRP A 413 -15.91 -14.37 -15.80
CA TRP A 413 -15.69 -15.21 -14.64
C TRP A 413 -14.25 -15.06 -14.17
N MET A 414 -14.06 -15.04 -12.85
CA MET A 414 -12.75 -14.99 -12.22
C MET A 414 -12.71 -15.98 -11.07
N ALA A 415 -11.62 -16.74 -10.97
CA ALA A 415 -11.28 -17.50 -9.79
C ALA A 415 -9.92 -17.04 -9.27
N GLN A 416 -9.78 -16.77 -7.97
CA GLN A 416 -8.54 -16.24 -7.41
C GLN A 416 -8.23 -16.91 -6.07
N MET A 417 -6.98 -17.35 -5.90
CA MET A 417 -6.38 -17.59 -4.60
C MET A 417 -5.66 -16.32 -4.18
N ALA A 418 -6.09 -15.71 -3.07
CA ALA A 418 -5.48 -14.52 -2.52
C ALA A 418 -4.88 -14.82 -1.14
N TYR A 419 -3.65 -14.35 -0.92
CA TYR A 419 -2.88 -14.61 0.29
C TYR A 419 -2.20 -13.35 0.80
N GLY A 420 -2.53 -12.92 2.01
CA GLY A 420 -1.77 -11.91 2.78
C GLY A 420 -0.78 -12.60 3.72
N PHE A 421 0.41 -12.05 3.87
CA PHE A 421 1.48 -12.61 4.70
C PHE A 421 2.16 -11.56 5.58
#